data_AF-A0A947PFZ5-F1
#
_entry.id   AF-A0A947PFZ5-F1
#
_cell.length_a   1.000
_cell.length_b   1.000
_cell.length_c   1.000
_cell.angle_alpha   90.00
_cell.angle_beta   90.00
_cell.angle_gamma   90.00
#
_symmetry.space_group_name_H-M   'P 1'
#
loop_
_entity.id
_entity.type
_entity.pdbx_description
1 polymer ?
#
loop_
_entity_poly.entity_id
_entity_poly.type
_entity_poly.pdbx_seq_one_letter_code
_entity_poly.pdbx_strand_id
1 'polypeptide(L)'
;MAANPFSLWLDLFQTGVRAAETMVSTQNVLLARTPILLAAWQSPFTADGKELSLMVSEKLDAFGKASQVHSRGTRRLRHASDANARDMRRLASGALLWPHEWMAIMERNVAAAVALMAMPGKMLVPYHSAVTANDKRLR
;
A
#
# COMPACT_ATOMS: atom_id res chain seq x y z
N MET A 1 11.05 -5.79 -19.21
CA MET A 1 10.72 -7.13 -18.67
C MET A 1 9.24 -7.17 -18.34
N ALA A 2 8.44 -7.94 -19.08
CA ALA A 2 7.05 -8.18 -18.76
C ALA A 2 6.94 -8.87 -17.39
N ALA A 3 5.99 -8.45 -16.55
CA ALA A 3 5.77 -9.11 -15.27
C ALA A 3 5.30 -10.54 -15.50
N ASN A 4 5.88 -11.49 -14.76
CA ASN A 4 5.49 -12.87 -14.85
C ASN A 4 4.06 -13.02 -14.27
N PRO A 5 3.08 -13.55 -15.03
CA PRO A 5 1.71 -13.74 -14.52
C PRO A 5 1.68 -14.61 -13.25
N PHE A 6 2.61 -15.55 -13.12
CA PHE A 6 2.75 -16.37 -11.92
C PHE A 6 3.22 -15.56 -10.70
N SER A 7 4.14 -14.60 -10.88
CA SER A 7 4.56 -13.75 -9.77
C SER A 7 3.44 -12.81 -9.32
N LEU A 8 2.62 -12.30 -10.24
CA LEU A 8 1.44 -11.50 -9.89
C LEU A 8 0.42 -12.31 -9.08
N TRP A 9 0.16 -13.56 -9.48
CA TRP A 9 -0.72 -14.45 -8.75
C TRP A 9 -0.20 -14.75 -7.34
N LEU A 10 1.11 -15.05 -7.20
CA LEU A 10 1.74 -15.24 -5.90
C LEU A 10 1.67 -13.99 -5.02
N ASP A 11 1.90 -12.80 -5.58
CA ASP A 11 1.80 -11.53 -4.85
C ASP A 11 0.38 -11.29 -4.32
N LEU A 12 -0.65 -11.62 -5.11
CA LEU A 12 -2.05 -11.53 -4.69
C LEU A 12 -2.37 -12.54 -3.58
N PHE A 13 -1.90 -13.79 -3.71
CA PHE A 13 -2.09 -14.80 -2.68
C PHE A 13 -1.42 -14.39 -1.35
N GLN A 14 -0.15 -13.93 -1.41
CA GLN A 14 0.56 -13.41 -0.25
C GLN A 14 -0.15 -12.21 0.38
N THR A 15 -0.76 -11.35 -0.44
CA THR A 15 -1.58 -10.24 0.05
C THR A 15 -2.78 -10.75 0.84
N GLY A 16 -3.46 -11.78 0.34
CA GLY A 16 -4.59 -12.41 1.04
C GLY A 16 -4.18 -13.01 2.40
N VAL A 17 -3.07 -13.75 2.42
CA VAL A 17 -2.52 -14.31 3.67
C VAL A 17 -2.18 -13.20 4.67
N ARG A 18 -1.42 -12.18 4.25
CA ARG A 18 -1.08 -11.03 5.10
C ARG A 18 -2.33 -10.31 5.61
N ALA A 19 -3.38 -10.19 4.80
CA ALA A 19 -4.62 -9.56 5.22
C ALA A 19 -5.30 -10.36 6.34
N ALA A 20 -5.39 -11.68 6.19
CA ALA A 20 -5.95 -12.56 7.22
C ALA A 20 -5.13 -12.50 8.52
N GLU A 21 -3.80 -12.59 8.44
CA GLU A 21 -2.91 -12.47 9.59
C GLU A 21 -3.04 -11.10 10.28
N THR A 22 -3.19 -10.03 9.48
CA THR A 22 -3.39 -8.68 9.99
C THR A 22 -4.72 -8.57 10.73
N MET A 23 -5.80 -9.18 10.24
CA MET A 23 -7.10 -9.17 10.93
C MET A 23 -7.02 -9.84 12.30
N VAL A 24 -6.44 -11.05 12.36
CA VAL A 24 -6.26 -11.79 13.63
C VAL A 24 -5.40 -10.99 14.60
N SER A 25 -4.26 -10.48 14.15
CA SER A 25 -3.34 -9.70 14.99
C SER A 25 -3.96 -8.37 15.44
N THR A 26 -4.79 -7.75 14.61
CA THR A 26 -5.50 -6.51 14.96
C THR A 26 -6.48 -6.74 16.10
N GLN A 27 -7.19 -7.87 16.10
CA GLN A 27 -8.12 -8.21 17.18
C GLN A 27 -7.39 -8.32 18.52
N ASN A 28 -6.24 -8.98 18.57
CA ASN A 28 -5.43 -9.09 19.78
C ASN A 28 -4.94 -7.72 20.28
N VAL A 29 -4.41 -6.90 19.37
CA VAL A 29 -3.94 -5.54 19.70
C VAL A 29 -5.09 -4.68 20.24
N LEU A 30 -6.28 -4.77 19.63
CA LEU A 30 -7.46 -4.05 20.11
C LEU A 30 -7.89 -4.53 21.51
N LEU A 31 -7.94 -5.84 21.74
CA LEU A 31 -8.29 -6.40 23.04
C LEU A 31 -7.31 -5.94 24.13
N ALA A 32 -6.00 -5.95 23.84
CA ALA A 32 -4.98 -5.49 24.78
C ALA A 32 -5.05 -3.98 25.05
N ARG A 33 -5.41 -3.16 24.04
CA ARG A 33 -5.42 -1.69 24.16
C ARG A 33 -6.75 -1.11 24.65
N THR A 34 -7.84 -1.85 24.57
CA THR A 34 -9.17 -1.39 24.99
C THR A 34 -9.21 -0.97 26.46
N PRO A 35 -8.65 -1.73 27.42
CA PRO A 35 -8.62 -1.30 28.83
C PRO A 35 -7.82 -0.02 29.05
N ILE A 36 -6.71 0.16 28.33
CA ILE A 36 -5.86 1.35 28.42
C ILE A 36 -6.61 2.59 27.92
N LEU A 37 -7.30 2.46 26.79
CA LEU A 37 -8.14 3.51 26.23
C LEU A 37 -9.32 3.84 27.15
N LEU A 38 -9.94 2.83 27.76
CA LEU A 38 -11.06 3.03 28.69
C LEU A 38 -10.58 3.73 29.98
N ALA A 39 -9.45 3.31 30.55
CA ALA A 39 -8.84 3.96 31.70
C ALA A 39 -8.48 5.43 31.39
N ALA A 40 -7.94 5.69 30.19
CA ALA A 40 -7.64 7.04 29.74
C ALA A 40 -8.89 7.91 29.59
N TRP A 41 -9.99 7.33 29.10
CA TRP A 41 -11.27 8.02 28.98
C TRP A 41 -11.88 8.36 30.35
N GLN A 42 -11.80 7.42 31.30
CA GLN A 42 -12.36 7.60 32.64
C GLN A 42 -11.53 8.56 33.49
N SER A 43 -10.20 8.51 33.38
CA SER A 43 -9.29 9.36 34.15
C SER A 43 -8.07 9.74 33.30
N PRO A 44 -8.17 10.84 32.53
CA PRO A 44 -7.09 11.28 31.63
C PRO A 44 -5.78 11.58 32.36
N PHE A 45 -5.85 12.08 33.60
CA PHE A 45 -4.68 12.48 34.38
C PHE A 45 -3.89 11.31 34.98
N THR A 46 -4.48 10.12 35.03
CA THR A 46 -3.83 8.88 35.48
C THR A 46 -3.64 7.88 34.34
N ALA A 47 -3.92 8.30 33.11
CA ALA A 47 -3.79 7.46 31.93
C ALA A 47 -2.32 7.12 31.63
N ASP A 48 -2.10 5.98 30.99
CA ASP A 48 -0.80 5.67 30.41
C ASP A 48 -0.53 6.53 29.16
N GLY A 49 -0.15 7.79 29.39
CA GLY A 49 0.15 8.75 28.33
C GLY A 49 1.30 8.30 27.42
N LYS A 50 2.22 7.47 27.93
CA LYS A 50 3.31 6.89 27.15
C LYS A 50 2.76 5.90 26.13
N GLU A 51 1.96 4.92 26.55
CA GLU A 51 1.35 3.97 25.62
C GLU A 51 0.42 4.68 24.64
N LEU A 52 -0.40 5.65 25.07
CA LEU A 52 -1.27 6.42 24.17
C LEU A 52 -0.49 7.18 23.10
N SER A 53 0.62 7.82 23.46
CA SER A 53 1.51 8.49 22.50
C SER A 53 2.13 7.49 21.52
N LEU A 54 2.57 6.32 22.02
CA LEU A 54 3.08 5.24 21.19
C LEU A 54 2.03 4.78 20.17
N MET A 55 0.78 4.56 20.58
CA MET A 55 -0.31 4.15 19.66
C MET A 55 -0.49 5.11 18.48
N VAL A 56 -0.39 6.42 18.73
CA VAL A 56 -0.52 7.43 17.68
C VAL A 56 0.69 7.39 16.76
N SER A 57 1.90 7.38 17.34
CA SER A 57 3.14 7.38 16.55
C SER A 57 3.27 6.14 15.65
N GLU A 58 2.91 4.96 16.15
CA GLU A 58 2.89 3.70 15.40
C GLU A 58 1.91 3.76 14.19
N LYS A 59 0.70 4.31 14.40
CA LYS A 59 -0.29 4.46 13.32
C LYS A 59 0.18 5.45 12.27
N LEU A 60 0.76 6.57 12.69
CA LEU A 60 1.28 7.59 11.77
C LEU A 60 2.46 7.06 10.95
N ASP A 61 3.37 6.29 11.55
CA ASP A 61 4.49 5.67 10.85
C ASP A 61 4.01 4.65 9.80
N ALA A 62 3.10 3.75 10.18
CA ALA A 62 2.51 2.78 9.26
C ALA A 62 1.77 3.45 8.10
N PHE A 63 0.95 4.47 8.41
CA PHE A 63 0.23 5.25 7.40
C PHE A 63 1.19 6.03 6.50
N GLY A 64 2.23 6.65 7.05
CA GLY A 64 3.25 7.39 6.31
C GLY A 64 3.97 6.49 5.30
N LYS A 65 4.39 5.29 5.74
CA LYS A 65 5.02 4.28 4.87
C LYS A 65 4.05 3.79 3.78
N ALA A 66 2.80 3.52 4.11
CA ALA A 66 1.78 3.12 3.13
C ALA A 66 1.50 4.24 2.11
N SER A 67 1.45 5.49 2.56
CA SER A 67 1.26 6.68 1.72
C SER A 67 2.43 6.90 0.74
N GLN A 68 3.67 6.64 1.17
CA GLN A 68 4.82 6.68 0.26
C GLN A 68 4.72 5.63 -0.84
N VAL A 69 4.31 4.40 -0.50
CA VAL A 69 4.07 3.34 -1.49
C VAL A 69 2.99 3.75 -2.48
N HIS A 70 1.86 4.26 -1.98
CA HIS A 70 0.77 4.75 -2.82
C HIS A 70 1.24 5.88 -3.75
N SER A 71 1.92 6.88 -3.21
CA SER A 71 2.43 8.03 -3.98
C SER A 71 3.39 7.62 -5.09
N ARG A 72 4.28 6.65 -4.83
CA ARG A 72 5.18 6.08 -5.85
C ARG A 72 4.41 5.35 -6.94
N GLY A 73 3.39 4.57 -6.57
CA GLY A 73 2.51 3.88 -7.52
C GLY A 73 1.75 4.85 -8.42
N THR A 74 1.09 5.84 -7.82
CA THR A 74 0.32 6.86 -8.53
C THR A 74 1.22 7.72 -9.43
N ARG A 75 2.45 8.03 -9.02
CA ARG A 75 3.42 8.73 -9.88
C ARG A 75 3.75 7.93 -11.14
N ARG A 76 3.98 6.61 -11.02
CA ARG A 76 4.23 5.75 -12.18
C ARG A 76 3.04 5.71 -13.14
N LEU A 77 1.82 5.64 -12.60
CA LEU A 77 0.60 5.66 -13.39
C LEU A 77 0.43 7.00 -14.13
N ARG A 78 0.68 8.13 -13.45
CA ARG A 78 0.65 9.46 -14.07
C ARG A 78 1.67 9.58 -15.20
N HIS A 79 2.91 9.15 -14.99
CA HIS A 79 3.91 9.17 -16.06
C HIS A 79 3.51 8.33 -17.28
N ALA A 80 2.89 7.15 -17.06
CA ALA A 80 2.36 6.33 -18.14
C ALA A 80 1.22 7.04 -18.89
N SER A 81 0.29 7.66 -18.14
CA SER A 81 -0.84 8.40 -18.70
C SER A 81 -0.39 9.63 -19.50
N ASP A 82 0.54 10.43 -18.96
CA ASP A 82 1.09 11.61 -19.65
C ASP A 82 1.80 11.23 -20.95
N ALA A 83 2.53 10.11 -20.94
CA ALA A 83 3.19 9.60 -22.13
C ALA A 83 2.18 9.10 -23.18
N ASN A 84 1.15 8.36 -22.77
CA ASN A 84 0.06 7.96 -23.65
C ASN A 84 -0.68 9.17 -24.24
N ALA A 85 -0.89 10.23 -23.44
CA ALA A 85 -1.52 11.46 -23.90
C ALA A 85 -0.68 12.16 -24.98
N ARG A 86 0.64 12.17 -24.85
CA ARG A 86 1.53 12.69 -25.90
C ARG A 86 1.44 11.87 -27.19
N ASP A 87 1.43 10.55 -27.09
CA ASP A 87 1.34 9.67 -28.26
C ASP A 87 -0.03 9.80 -28.96
N MET A 88 -1.11 9.94 -28.18
CA MET A 88 -2.45 10.23 -28.72
C MET A 88 -2.52 11.59 -29.42
N ARG A 89 -1.88 12.63 -28.88
CA ARG A 89 -1.79 13.94 -29.55
C ARG A 89 -1.03 13.86 -30.87
N ARG A 90 0.06 13.08 -30.93
CA ARG A 90 0.81 12.84 -32.18
C ARG A 90 -0.07 12.17 -33.23
N LEU A 91 -0.79 11.12 -32.86
CA LEU A 91 -1.76 10.45 -33.74
C LEU A 91 -2.84 11.42 -34.22
N ALA A 92 -3.41 12.24 -33.32
CA ALA A 92 -4.42 13.23 -33.68
C ALA A 92 -3.89 14.32 -34.64
N SER A 93 -2.59 14.63 -34.58
CA SER A 93 -1.93 15.53 -35.53
C SER A 93 -1.57 14.88 -36.89
N GLY A 94 -1.96 13.62 -37.11
CA GLY A 94 -1.71 12.89 -38.36
C GLY A 94 -0.36 12.17 -38.42
N ALA A 95 0.39 12.10 -37.31
CA ALA A 95 1.64 11.34 -37.28
C ALA A 95 1.35 9.83 -37.30
N LEU A 96 2.06 9.09 -38.14
CA LEU A 96 2.01 7.63 -38.16
C LEU A 96 2.93 7.07 -37.06
N LEU A 97 2.42 6.18 -36.22
CA LEU A 97 3.24 5.49 -35.22
C LEU A 97 3.96 4.30 -35.84
N TRP A 98 5.27 4.23 -35.63
CA TRP A 98 6.07 3.08 -36.04
C TRP A 98 5.85 1.87 -35.11
N PRO A 99 6.11 0.63 -35.57
CA PRO A 99 5.92 -0.58 -34.75
C PRO A 99 6.64 -0.54 -33.39
N HIS A 100 7.81 0.07 -33.30
CA HIS A 100 8.55 0.21 -32.04
C HIS A 100 7.87 1.16 -31.05
N GLU A 101 7.18 2.19 -31.53
CA GLU A 101 6.41 3.12 -30.69
C GLU A 101 5.16 2.41 -30.12
N TRP A 102 4.49 1.60 -30.94
CA TRP A 102 3.41 0.73 -30.47
C TRP A 102 3.85 -0.24 -29.38
N MET A 103 5.02 -0.88 -29.55
CA MET A 103 5.58 -1.76 -28.52
C MET A 103 5.91 -0.99 -27.24
N ALA A 104 6.48 0.22 -27.33
CA ALA A 104 6.75 1.04 -26.17
C ALA A 104 5.47 1.45 -25.40
N ILE A 105 4.38 1.74 -26.11
CA ILE A 105 3.07 2.01 -25.50
C ILE A 105 2.57 0.77 -24.76
N MET A 106 2.63 -0.41 -25.39
CA MET A 106 2.21 -1.66 -24.78
C MET A 106 3.01 -2.00 -23.53
N GLU A 107 4.35 -1.94 -23.60
CA GLU A 107 5.23 -2.20 -22.45
C GLU A 107 4.93 -1.27 -21.27
N ARG A 108 4.72 0.02 -21.55
CA ARG A 108 4.39 1.02 -20.54
C ARG A 108 3.03 0.75 -19.89
N ASN A 109 2.03 0.38 -20.69
CA ASN A 109 0.69 0.05 -20.18
C ASN A 109 0.69 -1.22 -19.33
N VAL A 110 1.42 -2.25 -19.76
CA VAL A 110 1.61 -3.48 -18.98
C VAL A 110 2.31 -3.16 -17.66
N ALA A 111 3.41 -2.39 -17.69
CA ALA A 111 4.12 -1.99 -16.48
C ALA A 111 3.24 -1.17 -15.51
N ALA A 112 2.39 -0.29 -16.04
CA ALA A 112 1.44 0.49 -15.25
C ALA A 112 0.34 -0.40 -14.62
N ALA A 113 -0.24 -1.32 -15.39
CA ALA A 113 -1.24 -2.27 -14.91
C ALA A 113 -0.68 -3.18 -13.81
N VAL A 114 0.53 -3.70 -13.99
CA VAL A 114 1.26 -4.49 -12.99
C VAL A 114 1.48 -3.68 -11.70
N ALA A 115 1.93 -2.42 -11.84
CA ALA A 115 2.15 -1.56 -10.69
C ALA A 115 0.85 -1.28 -9.93
N LEU A 116 -0.27 -1.13 -10.63
CA LEU A 116 -1.60 -0.96 -10.05
C LEU A 116 -2.05 -2.22 -9.29
N MET A 117 -1.96 -3.39 -9.92
CA MET A 117 -2.37 -4.67 -9.32
C MET A 117 -1.57 -5.03 -8.07
N ALA A 118 -0.26 -4.74 -8.05
CA ALA A 118 0.59 -4.99 -6.90
C ALA A 118 0.43 -3.94 -5.77
N MET A 119 -0.28 -2.83 -6.01
CA MET A 119 -0.36 -1.70 -5.08
C MET A 119 -1.03 -2.06 -3.75
N PRO A 120 -2.20 -2.73 -3.71
CA PRO A 120 -2.86 -3.07 -2.45
C PRO A 120 -1.96 -3.91 -1.53
N GLY A 121 -1.30 -4.92 -2.10
CA GLY A 121 -0.37 -5.79 -1.35
C GLY A 121 0.80 -5.02 -0.76
N LYS A 122 1.42 -4.13 -1.53
CA LYS A 122 2.53 -3.30 -1.06
C LYS A 122 2.11 -2.26 -0.03
N MET A 123 0.88 -1.73 -0.14
CA MET A 123 0.31 -0.82 0.85
C MET A 123 -0.06 -1.52 2.16
N LEU A 124 -0.38 -2.82 2.11
CA LEU A 124 -0.71 -3.60 3.29
C LEU A 124 0.52 -3.95 4.14
N VAL A 125 1.70 -4.10 3.53
CA VAL A 125 2.94 -4.51 4.22
C VAL A 125 3.27 -3.66 5.46
N PRO A 126 3.25 -2.31 5.40
CA PRO A 126 3.50 -1.49 6.59
C PRO A 126 2.48 -1.71 7.71
N TYR A 127 1.20 -1.87 7.38
CA TYR A 127 0.15 -2.13 8.37
C TYR A 127 0.34 -3.51 9.01
N HIS A 128 0.54 -4.53 8.19
CA HIS A 128 0.78 -5.89 8.66
C HIS A 128 1.98 -5.93 9.61
N SER A 129 3.12 -5.36 9.20
CA SER A 129 4.33 -5.30 10.03
C SER A 129 4.10 -4.58 11.35
N ALA A 130 3.39 -3.45 11.34
CA ALA A 130 3.11 -2.69 12.56
C ALA A 130 2.19 -3.46 13.51
N VAL A 131 1.12 -4.05 12.98
CA VAL A 131 0.16 -4.83 13.76
C VAL A 131 0.81 -6.08 14.34
N THR A 132 1.59 -6.83 13.57
CA THR A 132 2.30 -8.02 14.06
C THR A 132 3.36 -7.68 15.12
N ALA A 133 4.07 -6.56 14.97
CA ALA A 133 5.01 -6.09 15.98
C ALA A 133 4.29 -5.71 17.28
N ASN A 134 3.14 -5.05 17.18
CA ASN A 134 2.32 -4.67 18.33
C ASN A 134 1.71 -5.89 19.04
N ASP A 135 1.19 -6.86 18.28
CA ASP A 135 0.67 -8.12 18.84
C ASP A 135 1.76 -8.84 19.65
N LYS A 136 3.01 -8.86 19.15
CA LYS A 136 4.14 -9.43 19.91
C LYS A 136 4.52 -8.65 21.17
N ARG A 137 4.37 -7.32 21.17
CA ARG A 137 4.73 -6.46 22.31
C ARG A 137 3.68 -6.49 23.43
N LEU A 138 2.43 -6.69 23.07
CA LEU A 138 1.27 -6.60 23.98
C LEU A 138 0.83 -7.95 24.56
N ARG A 139 1.43 -9.06 24.10
CA ARG A 139 1.36 -10.37 24.72
C ARG A 139 2.39 -10.48 25.85
#